data_AF-A0A0C2FCF8-F1
#
_entry.id   AF-A0A0C2FCF8-F1
#
_cell.length_a   1.000
_cell.length_b   1.000
_cell.length_c   1.000
_cell.angle_alpha   90.00
_cell.angle_beta   90.00
_cell.angle_gamma   90.00
#
_symmetry.space_group_name_H-M   'P 1'
#
loop_
_entity.id
_entity.type
_entity.pdbx_description
1 polymer ?
#
loop_
_entity_poly.entity_id
_entity_poly.type
_entity_poly.pdbx_seq_one_letter_code
_entity_poly.pdbx_strand_id
1 'polypeptide(L)'
;LLNFFICRYLQTPQSKIEQTCELNGTTTSVKTVGCIYRHNGFDTIFLSPGRYTIWNLPHMKKSVGLACKETAYGAKLDVFDVTQLNEYTQGLTYDMPRGK
;
A
#
# COMPACT_ATOMS: atom_id res chain seq x y z
N LEU A 1 26.26 7.18 11.30
CA LEU A 1 25.56 7.60 10.06
C LEU A 1 24.56 6.50 9.73
N LEU A 2 23.25 6.76 9.89
CA LEU A 2 22.23 5.88 9.31
C LEU A 2 22.20 6.16 7.80
N ASN A 3 22.41 5.13 6.99
CA ASN A 3 22.15 5.23 5.56
C ASN A 3 20.76 4.65 5.27
N PHE A 4 19.89 5.47 4.66
CA PHE A 4 18.56 5.08 4.23
C PHE A 4 18.56 4.92 2.71
N PHE A 5 18.28 3.71 2.23
CA PHE A 5 18.07 3.44 0.81
C PHE A 5 16.59 3.14 0.57
N ILE A 6 15.94 3.89 -0.32
CA ILE A 6 14.53 3.65 -0.67
C ILE A 6 14.50 2.68 -1.86
N CYS A 7 13.76 1.59 -1.71
CA CYS A 7 13.55 0.59 -2.76
C CYS A 7 12.04 0.42 -2.99
N ARG A 8 11.60 0.50 -4.25
CA ARG A 8 10.22 0.19 -4.64
C ARG A 8 10.22 -1.11 -5.44
N TYR A 9 9.45 -2.10 -5.00
CA TYR A 9 9.26 -3.32 -5.78
C TYR A 9 7.82 -3.43 -6.29
N LEU A 10 7.67 -3.92 -7.53
CA LEU A 10 6.37 -4.14 -8.16
C LEU A 10 5.84 -5.49 -7.68
N GLN A 11 4.75 -5.50 -6.93
CA GLN A 11 4.12 -6.74 -6.45
C GLN A 11 3.20 -7.34 -7.53
N THR A 12 2.40 -6.49 -8.18
CA THR A 12 1.53 -6.85 -9.32
C THR A 12 1.44 -5.66 -10.28
N PRO A 13 0.88 -5.79 -11.50
CA PRO A 13 0.67 -4.62 -12.37
C PRO A 13 -0.10 -3.47 -11.70
N GLN A 14 -0.95 -3.78 -10.72
CA GLN A 14 -1.81 -2.85 -9.99
C GLN A 14 -1.31 -2.51 -8.58
N SER A 15 -0.21 -3.12 -8.12
CA SER A 15 0.31 -2.95 -6.76
C SER A 15 1.84 -2.81 -6.75
N LYS A 16 2.32 -1.75 -6.08
CA LYS A 16 3.72 -1.58 -5.70
C LYS A 16 3.82 -1.52 -4.18
N ILE A 17 4.93 -1.98 -3.65
CA ILE A 17 5.27 -1.82 -2.25
C ILE A 17 6.52 -0.93 -2.18
N GLU A 18 6.43 0.14 -1.39
CA GLU A 18 7.54 1.01 -1.08
C GLU A 18 8.19 0.56 0.22
N GLN A 19 9.50 0.37 0.19
CA GLN A 19 10.30 -0.04 1.32
C GLN A 19 11.50 0.88 1.51
N THR A 20 12.01 0.92 2.73
CA THR A 20 13.30 1.50 3.06
C THR A 20 14.19 0.44 3.68
N CYS A 21 15.44 0.40 3.22
CA CYS A 21 16.51 -0.38 3.83
C CYS A 21 17.26 0.56 4.76
N GLU A 22 17.20 0.28 6.05
CA GLU A 22 17.98 0.96 7.08
C GLU A 22 19.20 0.12 7.44
N LEU A 23 20.38 0.72 7.31
CA LEU A 23 21.63 0.08 7.67
C LEU A 23 22.13 0.68 9.00
N ASN A 24 22.04 -0.12 10.07
CA ASN A 24 22.51 0.21 11.41
C ASN A 24 23.77 -0.61 11.72
N GLY A 25 24.93 -0.05 11.42
CA GLY A 25 26.22 -0.72 11.60
C GLY A 25 26.34 -1.95 10.69
N THR A 26 26.28 -3.16 11.26
CA THR A 26 26.33 -4.44 10.53
C THR A 26 24.96 -5.06 10.25
N THR A 27 23.88 -4.48 10.79
CA THR A 27 22.53 -4.99 10.62
C THR A 27 21.77 -4.21 9.54
N THR A 28 21.18 -4.94 8.60
CA THR A 28 20.29 -4.38 7.57
C THR A 28 18.86 -4.75 7.93
N SER A 29 17.99 -3.76 8.06
CA SER A 29 16.55 -3.97 8.25
C SER A 29 15.78 -3.39 7.08
N VAL A 30 14.83 -4.16 6.55
CA VAL A 30 13.91 -3.70 5.50
C VAL A 30 12.60 -3.37 6.17
N LYS A 31 12.14 -2.13 6.03
CA LYS A 31 10.85 -1.67 6.54
C LYS A 31 9.95 -1.27 5.39
N THR A 32 8.71 -1.72 5.42
CA THR A 32 7.71 -1.24 4.46
C THR A 32 7.24 0.15 4.85
N VAL A 33 7.35 1.08 3.91
CA VAL A 33 6.91 2.47 4.03
C VAL A 33 5.43 2.59 3.66
N GLY A 34 4.99 1.85 2.63
CA GLY A 34 3.59 1.81 2.25
C GLY A 34 3.27 0.99 1.01
N CYS A 35 1.98 0.85 0.76
CA CYS A 35 1.40 0.22 -0.42
C CYS A 35 0.97 1.28 -1.42
N ILE A 36 1.22 1.03 -2.70
CA ILE A 36 0.88 1.93 -3.80
C ILE A 36 -0.05 1.20 -4.77
N TYR A 37 -1.29 1.68 -4.87
CA TYR A 37 -2.22 1.25 -5.91
C TYR A 37 -1.88 1.94 -7.23
N ARG A 38 -1.85 1.15 -8.31
CA ARG A 38 -1.63 1.64 -9.66
C ARG A 38 -2.88 1.48 -10.52
N HIS A 39 -3.24 2.56 -11.20
CA HIS A 39 -4.29 2.56 -12.20
C HIS A 39 -3.72 3.03 -13.54
N ASN A 40 -3.96 2.27 -14.61
CA ASN A 40 -3.46 2.56 -15.97
C ASN A 40 -1.94 2.81 -16.06
N GLY A 41 -1.17 2.12 -15.22
CA GLY A 41 0.30 2.25 -15.20
C GLY A 41 0.83 3.38 -14.30
N PHE A 42 -0.02 4.23 -13.74
CA PHE A 42 0.36 5.34 -12.88
C PHE A 42 0.14 5.02 -11.40
N ASP A 43 1.04 5.50 -10.54
CA ASP A 43 0.89 5.41 -9.09
C ASP A 43 -0.22 6.37 -8.68
N THR A 44 -1.34 5.84 -8.15
CA THR A 44 -2.59 6.58 -7.96
C THR A 44 -2.89 6.86 -6.49
N ILE A 45 -2.74 5.85 -5.63
CA ILE A 45 -3.03 5.96 -4.19
C ILE A 45 -1.87 5.37 -3.40
N PHE A 46 -1.48 6.06 -2.34
CA PHE A 46 -0.54 5.57 -1.35
C PHE A 46 -1.28 5.29 -0.05
N LEU A 47 -1.00 4.15 0.58
CA LEU A 47 -1.50 3.76 1.89
C LEU A 47 -0.34 3.34 2.79
N SER A 48 -0.31 3.85 4.01
CA SER A 48 0.59 3.30 5.04
C SER A 48 0.13 1.89 5.45
N PRO A 49 1.04 1.03 5.93
CA PRO A 49 0.68 -0.28 6.48
C PRO A 49 -0.37 -0.15 7.59
N GLY A 50 -1.28 -1.13 7.68
CA GLY A 50 -2.38 -1.15 8.65
C GLY A 50 -3.57 -0.26 8.27
N ARG A 51 -3.58 0.29 7.04
CA ARG A 51 -4.65 1.19 6.57
C ARG A 51 -5.40 0.67 5.37
N TYR A 52 -6.64 1.14 5.23
CA TYR A 52 -7.45 0.90 4.05
C TYR A 52 -8.14 2.18 3.55
N THR A 53 -8.51 2.21 2.28
CA THR A 53 -9.34 3.28 1.72
C THR A 53 -10.33 2.75 0.69
N ILE A 54 -11.29 3.59 0.31
CA ILE A 54 -12.21 3.33 -0.80
C ILE A 54 -11.91 4.36 -1.87
N TRP A 55 -11.48 3.89 -3.04
CA TRP A 55 -11.12 4.74 -4.17
C TRP A 55 -12.20 4.69 -5.25
N ASN A 56 -12.66 5.86 -5.68
CA ASN A 56 -13.58 5.99 -6.80
C ASN A 56 -12.78 6.07 -8.10
N LEU A 57 -12.93 5.08 -8.98
CA LEU A 57 -12.22 5.06 -10.25
C LEU A 57 -12.72 6.18 -11.16
N PRO A 58 -11.82 7.02 -11.70
CA PRO A 58 -12.20 8.06 -12.65
C PRO A 58 -12.91 7.45 -13.87
N HIS A 59 -13.97 8.11 -14.33
CA HIS A 59 -14.71 7.76 -15.56
C HIS A 59 -15.42 6.38 -15.59
N MET A 60 -15.28 5.56 -14.55
CA MET A 60 -15.78 4.17 -14.52
C MET A 60 -17.00 3.94 -13.62
N LYS A 61 -17.51 4.99 -12.94
CA LYS A 61 -18.60 4.92 -11.92
C LYS A 61 -18.49 3.69 -10.99
N LYS A 62 -17.26 3.28 -10.68
CA LYS A 62 -16.94 2.08 -9.90
C LYS A 62 -16.01 2.46 -8.77
N SER A 63 -16.30 1.95 -7.58
CA SER A 63 -15.43 2.09 -6.41
C SER A 63 -14.67 0.78 -6.18
N VAL A 64 -13.44 0.89 -5.72
CA VAL A 64 -12.62 -0.25 -5.30
C VAL A 64 -12.13 -0.03 -3.88
N GLY A 65 -12.11 -1.10 -3.10
CA GLY A 65 -11.46 -1.12 -1.80
C GLY A 65 -9.97 -1.40 -1.95
N LEU A 66 -9.16 -0.69 -1.18
CA LEU A 66 -7.70 -0.85 -1.14
C LEU A 66 -7.29 -1.08 0.33
N ALA A 67 -6.63 -2.19 0.63
CA ALA A 67 -6.19 -2.52 1.98
C ALA A 67 -4.68 -2.83 2.00
N CYS A 68 -3.91 -2.03 2.73
CA CYS A 68 -2.47 -2.26 2.95
C CYS A 68 -2.29 -3.05 4.25
N LYS A 69 -2.30 -4.38 4.13
CA LYS A 69 -2.20 -5.30 5.28
C LYS A 69 -0.75 -5.55 5.65
N GLU A 70 -0.45 -5.46 6.94
CA GLU A 70 0.85 -5.88 7.47
C GLU A 70 1.01 -7.41 7.36
N THR A 71 2.23 -7.85 7.12
CA THR A 71 2.61 -9.26 7.01
C THR A 71 3.95 -9.47 7.71
N ALA A 72 4.33 -10.72 7.98
CA ALA A 72 5.63 -11.04 8.56
C ALA A 72 6.83 -10.53 7.75
N TYR A 73 6.63 -10.22 6.46
CA TYR A 73 7.67 -9.80 5.53
C TYR A 73 7.51 -8.35 5.05
N GLY A 74 6.62 -7.56 5.67
CA GLY A 74 6.35 -6.18 5.26
C GLY A 74 4.86 -5.90 5.14
N ALA A 75 4.39 -5.53 3.95
CA ALA A 75 2.96 -5.33 3.71
C ALA A 75 2.53 -5.84 2.34
N LYS A 76 1.22 -6.08 2.20
CA LYS A 76 0.57 -6.49 0.96
C LYS A 76 -0.60 -5.55 0.68
N LEU A 77 -0.70 -5.10 -0.57
CA LEU A 77 -1.89 -4.41 -1.04
C LEU A 77 -2.90 -5.42 -1.58
N ASP A 78 -4.06 -5.50 -0.93
CA ASP A 78 -5.24 -6.16 -1.47
C ASP A 78 -6.14 -5.12 -2.15
N VAL A 79 -6.55 -5.40 -3.38
CA VAL A 79 -7.58 -4.65 -4.12
C VAL A 79 -8.83 -5.52 -4.13
N PHE A 80 -9.95 -5.01 -3.63
CA PHE A 80 -11.16 -5.80 -3.40
C PHE A 80 -12.43 -5.04 -3.81
N ASP A 81 -13.53 -5.78 -4.00
CA ASP A 81 -14.84 -5.20 -4.25
C ASP A 81 -15.42 -4.60 -2.96
N VAL A 82 -16.01 -3.41 -3.02
CA VAL A 82 -16.53 -2.70 -1.83
C VAL A 82 -17.60 -3.50 -1.07
N THR A 83 -18.24 -4.48 -1.70
CA THR A 83 -19.16 -5.42 -1.03
C THR A 83 -18.47 -6.30 0.01
N GLN A 84 -17.17 -6.52 -0.11
CA GLN A 84 -16.35 -7.33 0.81
C GLN A 84 -15.62 -6.49 1.87
N LEU A 85 -16.07 -5.25 2.11
CA LEU A 85 -15.40 -4.32 3.04
C LEU A 85 -15.09 -4.94 4.40
N ASN A 86 -16.06 -5.61 5.00
CA ASN A 86 -15.92 -6.21 6.33
C ASN A 86 -14.89 -7.34 6.40
N GLU A 87 -14.61 -8.02 5.29
CA GLU A 87 -13.62 -9.10 5.24
C GLU A 87 -12.21 -8.53 5.11
N TYR A 88 -12.02 -7.52 4.25
CA TYR A 88 -10.70 -7.02 3.91
C TYR A 88 -10.17 -5.95 4.86
N THR A 89 -11.03 -5.36 5.70
CA THR A 89 -10.69 -4.21 6.56
C THR A 89 -10.60 -4.54 8.05
N GLN A 90 -10.72 -5.81 8.42
CA GLN A 90 -10.64 -6.23 9.83
C GLN A 90 -9.30 -5.82 10.44
N GLY A 91 -9.38 -5.05 11.53
CA GLY A 91 -8.20 -4.53 12.22
C GLY A 91 -7.45 -3.41 11.49
N LEU A 92 -7.96 -2.91 10.36
CA LEU A 92 -7.36 -1.79 9.63
C LEU A 92 -8.01 -0.46 9.98
N THR A 93 -7.23 0.61 9.90
CA THR A 93 -7.71 1.98 10.09
C THR A 93 -8.07 2.61 8.74
N TYR A 94 -9.23 3.27 8.65
CA TYR A 94 -9.61 3.99 7.44
C TYR A 94 -8.68 5.20 7.21
N ASP A 95 -8.13 5.31 6.00
CA ASP A 95 -7.37 6.46 5.52
C ASP A 95 -8.17 7.16 4.43
N MET A 96 -8.54 8.41 4.66
CA MET A 96 -9.27 9.18 3.66
C MET A 96 -8.36 9.38 2.44
N PRO A 97 -8.81 9.02 1.22
CA PRO A 97 -7.96 9.09 0.05
C PRO A 97 -7.63 10.55 -0.25
N ARG A 98 -6.34 10.87 -0.22
CA ARG A 98 -5.84 12.21 -0.54
C ARG A 98 -5.50 12.24 -2.02
N GLY A 99 -6.36 12.89 -2.81
CA GLY A 99 -6.00 13.27 -4.17
C GLY A 99 -4.92 14.35 -4.13
N LYS A 100 -3.92 14.24 -5.01
CA LYS A 100 -3.19 15.43 -5.47
C LYS A 100 -3.85 15.93 -6.74
#